data_AF-A0A3B8N6K2-F1
#
_entry.id   AF-A0A3B8N6K2-F1
#
_cell.length_a   1.000
_cell.length_b   1.000
_cell.length_c   1.000
_cell.angle_alpha   90.00
_cell.angle_beta   90.00
_cell.angle_gamma   90.00
#
_symmetry.space_group_name_H-M   'P 1'
#
loop_
_entity.id
_entity.type
_entity.pdbx_description
1 polymer ?
#
loop_
_entity_poly.entity_id
_entity_poly.type
_entity_poly.pdbx_seq_one_letter_code
_entity_poly.pdbx_strand_id
1 'polypeptide(L)'
;MDEEGKFLGVDPLYVPERCCKKTGFTGIAVYSPEFLNFLPEGPSTVLEGWVEALKKGYPIYTYELKGAWFDIGTPASYLKTLVYLLRTQGENLYVCPEVATDGVEFQGYVSVEVASQLEKGTFLENVAVISPESIVSGRFKDGILGKDFFIQVPREQFLPHSEEGFLIGYGGSDRKFYRINGLVKMKVERLNEDFFRTVEFQKFFHDKGVKVPHILQVSQEKGEVFFEDLGDLSLYNWLKGKRNLTLIKEMYQKVLDEVVKLHTIPVDDAVINKFRKFDYEHFRWETHYFKEKFLHSFLKISDEEILKQEFEQLARISDSFPKNLIHRDLQCQNIMIKNGTPYLIDYQGARIGPPGYDIASLLWDPYYQLEKHLREELLGYYIEKRKKLDPYFEQQPFLDSLIYLRIQRHLQALGAYANLSLFKGKKYFLKFIPQALIYLREEVKELGWSGLEEMVDEIYEKLMVEPVGLEPTTS
;
A
#
# COMPACT_ATOMS: atom_id res chain seq x y z
N MET A 1 -14.12 -23.08 30.78
CA MET A 1 -12.86 -23.78 30.50
C MET A 1 -12.03 -23.79 31.78
N ASP A 2 -11.12 -24.74 31.97
CA ASP A 2 -10.18 -24.73 33.10
C ASP A 2 -8.97 -23.81 32.85
N GLU A 3 -8.06 -23.71 33.83
CA GLU A 3 -6.83 -22.90 33.76
C GLU A 3 -5.84 -23.38 32.69
N GLU A 4 -6.04 -24.59 32.16
CA GLU A 4 -5.26 -25.20 31.07
C GLU A 4 -5.94 -25.04 29.69
N GLY A 5 -7.10 -24.37 29.64
CA GLY A 5 -7.85 -24.14 28.41
C GLY A 5 -8.67 -25.35 27.93
N LYS A 6 -8.99 -26.32 28.78
CA LYS A 6 -9.91 -27.42 28.44
C LYS A 6 -11.37 -27.04 28.66
N PHE A 7 -12.22 -27.50 27.75
CA PHE A 7 -13.64 -27.25 27.78
C PHE A 7 -14.35 -28.12 28.83
N LEU A 8 -15.01 -27.48 29.81
CA LEU A 8 -15.65 -28.16 30.95
C LEU A 8 -17.18 -28.36 30.77
N GLY A 9 -17.78 -27.84 29.69
CA GLY A 9 -19.22 -28.01 29.38
C GLY A 9 -19.99 -26.69 29.11
N VAL A 10 -21.20 -26.82 28.55
CA VAL A 10 -22.23 -25.76 28.51
C VAL A 10 -23.42 -26.27 29.32
N ASP A 11 -23.68 -25.72 30.50
CA ASP A 11 -24.84 -26.07 31.30
C ASP A 11 -25.58 -24.79 31.74
N PRO A 12 -26.88 -24.63 31.43
CA PRO A 12 -27.69 -23.51 31.94
C PRO A 12 -27.89 -23.50 33.46
N LEU A 13 -27.67 -24.63 34.14
CA LEU A 13 -27.97 -24.84 35.56
C LEU A 13 -26.73 -25.03 36.44
N TYR A 14 -25.52 -25.06 35.86
CA TYR A 14 -24.26 -25.20 36.60
C TYR A 14 -23.41 -23.93 36.47
N VAL A 15 -23.30 -23.15 37.55
CA VAL A 15 -22.39 -22.01 37.67
C VAL A 15 -21.23 -22.44 38.57
N PRO A 16 -20.02 -22.74 38.04
CA PRO A 16 -18.86 -22.99 38.88
C PRO A 16 -18.48 -21.71 39.62
N GLU A 17 -18.06 -21.81 40.88
CA GLU A 17 -17.67 -20.67 41.73
C GLU A 17 -16.51 -19.82 41.16
N ARG A 18 -15.80 -20.31 40.14
CA ARG A 18 -14.79 -19.56 39.38
C ARG A 18 -14.94 -19.81 37.88
N CYS A 19 -15.76 -19.00 37.21
CA CYS A 19 -15.81 -18.97 35.75
C CYS A 19 -14.86 -17.89 35.23
N CYS A 20 -13.63 -18.26 34.90
CA CYS A 20 -12.70 -17.37 34.19
C CYS A 20 -13.19 -17.19 32.74
N LYS A 21 -13.81 -16.04 32.47
CA LYS A 21 -14.27 -15.54 31.16
C LYS A 21 -15.29 -16.41 30.43
N LYS A 22 -16.49 -15.85 30.23
CA LYS A 22 -17.45 -16.32 29.22
C LYS A 22 -16.84 -16.10 27.83
N THR A 23 -16.45 -17.16 27.14
CA THR A 23 -16.14 -17.14 25.70
C THR A 23 -17.34 -17.68 24.94
N GLY A 24 -17.90 -16.87 24.04
CA GLY A 24 -18.94 -17.33 23.11
C GLY A 24 -18.31 -18.18 22.00
N PHE A 25 -18.97 -19.26 21.62
CA PHE A 25 -18.61 -20.06 20.45
C PHE A 25 -19.50 -19.66 19.28
N THR A 26 -18.94 -19.21 18.16
CA THR A 26 -19.73 -18.93 16.95
C THR A 26 -18.85 -19.04 15.69
N GLY A 27 -19.33 -19.82 14.72
CA GLY A 27 -18.98 -19.63 13.31
C GLY A 27 -18.56 -20.89 12.57
N ILE A 28 -17.44 -21.50 12.93
CA ILE A 28 -16.86 -22.62 12.18
C ILE A 28 -16.24 -23.59 13.18
N ALA A 29 -16.67 -24.86 13.12
CA ALA A 29 -16.02 -25.95 13.81
C ALA A 29 -15.33 -26.82 12.76
N VAL A 30 -14.01 -26.92 12.84
CA VAL A 30 -13.24 -27.82 12.00
C VAL A 30 -13.05 -29.11 12.78
N TYR A 31 -13.58 -30.19 12.25
CA TYR A 31 -13.50 -31.51 12.87
C TYR A 31 -12.57 -32.40 12.07
N SER A 32 -11.77 -33.21 12.76
CA SER A 32 -11.14 -34.34 12.10
C SER A 32 -12.23 -35.33 11.65
N PRO A 33 -12.05 -36.09 10.56
CA PRO A 33 -13.06 -37.04 10.09
C PRO A 33 -13.51 -38.04 11.16
N GLU A 34 -12.64 -38.39 12.11
CA GLU A 34 -12.93 -39.30 13.23
C GLU A 34 -14.01 -38.74 14.17
N PHE A 35 -14.23 -37.42 14.19
CA PHE A 35 -15.26 -36.80 15.02
C PHE A 35 -16.67 -37.32 14.67
N LEU A 36 -16.89 -37.70 13.41
CA LEU A 36 -18.16 -38.24 12.95
C LEU A 36 -18.54 -39.55 13.68
N ASN A 37 -17.57 -40.29 14.22
CA ASN A 37 -17.81 -41.50 15.00
C ASN A 37 -18.42 -41.25 16.40
N PHE A 38 -18.46 -39.98 16.83
CA PHE A 38 -19.09 -39.59 18.09
C PHE A 38 -20.51 -39.05 17.91
N LEU A 39 -20.93 -38.77 16.67
CA LEU A 39 -22.29 -38.33 16.38
C LEU A 39 -23.25 -39.54 16.41
N PRO A 40 -24.43 -39.41 17.03
CA PRO A 40 -25.42 -40.47 17.01
C PRO A 40 -26.04 -40.60 15.61
N GLU A 41 -26.59 -41.78 15.31
CA GLU A 41 -27.32 -42.00 14.06
C GLU A 41 -28.56 -41.10 13.98
N GLY A 42 -28.78 -40.49 12.81
CA GLY A 42 -29.91 -39.61 12.55
C GLY A 42 -29.65 -38.12 12.83
N PRO A 43 -30.69 -37.26 12.77
CA PRO A 43 -30.56 -35.84 13.04
C PRO A 43 -30.09 -35.60 14.48
N SER A 44 -28.93 -34.98 14.63
CA SER A 44 -28.25 -34.80 15.90
C SER A 44 -27.59 -33.44 16.02
N THR A 45 -27.20 -33.06 17.23
CA THR A 45 -26.49 -31.80 17.47
C THR A 45 -25.00 -32.06 17.69
N VAL A 46 -24.13 -31.15 17.26
CA VAL A 46 -22.67 -31.27 17.49
C VAL A 46 -22.29 -31.33 18.97
N LEU A 47 -23.17 -30.84 19.86
CA LEU A 47 -23.02 -30.94 21.31
C LEU A 47 -23.01 -32.40 21.78
N GLU A 48 -23.85 -33.26 21.19
CA GLU A 48 -23.89 -34.69 21.52
C GLU A 48 -22.58 -35.39 21.14
N GLY A 49 -22.04 -35.05 19.96
CA GLY A 49 -20.72 -35.51 19.52
C GLY A 49 -19.59 -35.05 20.44
N TRP A 50 -19.62 -33.80 20.91
CA TRP A 50 -18.65 -33.30 21.89
C TRP A 50 -18.69 -34.06 23.20
N VAL A 51 -19.89 -34.29 23.75
CA VAL A 51 -20.05 -35.02 25.01
C VAL A 51 -19.55 -36.46 24.88
N GLU A 52 -19.86 -37.14 23.77
CA GLU A 52 -19.43 -38.53 23.55
C GLU A 52 -17.91 -38.64 23.31
N ALA A 53 -17.32 -37.69 22.58
CA ALA A 53 -15.88 -37.60 22.41
C ALA A 53 -15.16 -37.45 23.76
N LEU A 54 -15.64 -36.51 24.60
CA LEU A 54 -15.08 -36.29 25.94
C LEU A 54 -15.21 -37.53 26.84
N LYS A 55 -16.35 -38.22 26.82
CA LYS A 55 -16.55 -39.49 27.57
C LYS A 55 -15.54 -40.56 27.17
N LYS A 56 -15.17 -40.63 25.88
CA LYS A 56 -14.18 -41.57 25.36
C LYS A 56 -12.73 -41.09 25.53
N GLY A 57 -12.52 -40.00 26.27
CA GLY A 57 -11.19 -39.46 26.57
C GLY A 57 -10.57 -38.65 25.43
N TYR A 58 -11.35 -38.27 24.41
CA TYR A 58 -10.86 -37.40 23.35
C TYR A 58 -10.92 -35.94 23.81
N PRO A 59 -9.79 -35.22 23.84
CA PRO A 59 -9.78 -33.81 24.21
C PRO A 59 -10.45 -32.96 23.12
N ILE A 60 -11.23 -31.97 23.54
CA ILE A 60 -11.75 -30.92 22.66
C ILE A 60 -10.89 -29.69 22.87
N TYR A 61 -10.20 -29.28 21.82
CA TYR A 61 -9.43 -28.06 21.80
C TYR A 61 -10.28 -26.92 21.23
N THR A 62 -10.19 -25.76 21.86
CA THR A 62 -10.68 -24.52 21.24
C THR A 62 -9.48 -23.66 20.92
N TYR A 63 -9.47 -23.06 19.73
CA TYR A 63 -8.47 -22.08 19.38
C TYR A 63 -9.03 -20.68 19.67
N GLU A 64 -8.41 -19.94 20.58
CA GLU A 64 -8.70 -18.52 20.74
C GLU A 64 -8.08 -17.78 19.56
N LEU A 65 -8.91 -17.47 18.56
CA LEU A 65 -8.48 -16.64 17.45
C LEU A 65 -8.28 -15.20 17.95
N LYS A 66 -7.02 -14.75 18.03
CA LYS A 66 -6.69 -13.33 18.20
C LYS A 66 -6.94 -12.62 16.87
N GLY A 67 -8.16 -12.15 16.67
CA GLY A 67 -8.56 -11.49 15.42
C GLY A 67 -9.90 -10.77 15.53
N ALA A 68 -10.38 -10.26 14.39
CA ALA A 68 -11.72 -9.73 14.27
C ALA A 68 -12.65 -10.81 13.73
N TRP A 69 -13.82 -10.98 14.35
CA TRP A 69 -14.89 -11.82 13.83
C TRP A 69 -15.91 -10.92 13.11
N PHE A 70 -16.36 -11.37 11.94
CA PHE A 70 -17.40 -10.72 11.18
C PHE A 70 -18.53 -11.70 10.89
N ASP A 71 -19.76 -11.27 11.15
CA ASP A 71 -20.94 -11.98 10.68
C ASP A 71 -21.10 -11.75 9.18
N ILE A 72 -20.84 -12.77 8.36
CA ILE A 72 -21.01 -12.74 6.90
C ILE A 72 -22.35 -13.32 6.44
N GLY A 73 -23.34 -13.46 7.33
CA GLY A 73 -24.63 -14.10 7.05
C GLY A 73 -25.55 -13.39 6.05
N THR A 74 -25.15 -12.21 5.54
CA THR A 74 -25.87 -11.50 4.47
C THR A 74 -24.91 -11.03 3.38
N PRO A 75 -25.36 -10.84 2.13
CA PRO A 75 -24.52 -10.26 1.07
C PRO A 75 -23.88 -8.92 1.45
N ALA A 76 -24.62 -8.05 2.14
CA ALA A 76 -24.11 -6.77 2.61
C ALA A 76 -23.02 -6.92 3.68
N SER A 77 -23.21 -7.82 4.64
CA SER A 77 -22.23 -8.06 5.69
C SER A 77 -20.97 -8.78 5.17
N TYR A 78 -21.11 -9.64 4.16
CA TYR A 78 -19.98 -10.19 3.40
C TYR A 78 -19.17 -9.09 2.69
N LEU A 79 -19.79 -8.23 1.88
CA LEU A 79 -19.09 -7.13 1.20
C LEU A 79 -18.45 -6.15 2.20
N LYS A 80 -19.14 -5.85 3.31
CA LYS A 80 -18.59 -4.99 4.37
C LYS A 80 -17.34 -5.60 5.00
N THR A 81 -17.32 -6.92 5.17
CA THR A 81 -16.17 -7.66 5.68
C THR A 81 -15.00 -7.62 4.70
N LEU A 82 -15.29 -7.83 3.41
CA LEU A 82 -14.29 -7.71 2.33
C LEU A 82 -13.68 -6.32 2.27
N VAL A 83 -14.50 -5.26 2.31
CA VAL A 83 -14.04 -3.87 2.37
C VAL A 83 -13.16 -3.64 3.60
N TYR A 84 -13.57 -4.14 4.77
CA TYR A 84 -12.77 -4.06 5.98
C TYR A 84 -11.40 -4.72 5.80
N LEU A 85 -11.37 -5.96 5.31
CA LEU A 85 -10.13 -6.72 5.12
C LEU A 85 -9.16 -6.01 4.17
N LEU A 86 -9.64 -5.61 3.00
CA LEU A 86 -8.83 -4.85 2.03
C LEU A 86 -8.26 -3.58 2.67
N ARG A 87 -9.08 -2.79 3.36
CA ARG A 87 -8.62 -1.57 4.06
C ARG A 87 -7.58 -1.85 5.12
N THR A 88 -7.71 -2.94 5.89
CA THR A 88 -6.71 -3.32 6.90
C THR A 88 -5.37 -3.72 6.28
N GLN A 89 -5.38 -4.21 5.04
CA GLN A 89 -4.18 -4.50 4.26
C GLN A 89 -3.63 -3.27 3.51
N GLY A 90 -4.29 -2.12 3.62
CA GLY A 90 -3.95 -0.91 2.86
C GLY A 90 -4.29 -1.02 1.37
N GLU A 91 -5.21 -1.91 1.02
CA GLU A 91 -5.58 -2.22 -0.37
C GLU A 91 -7.08 -1.90 -0.60
N ASN A 92 -7.45 -1.83 -1.86
CA ASN A 92 -8.85 -1.83 -2.31
C ASN A 92 -9.07 -2.84 -3.45
N LEU A 93 -8.02 -3.57 -3.84
CA LEU A 93 -8.06 -4.54 -4.92
C LEU A 93 -7.29 -5.79 -4.50
N TYR A 94 -7.98 -6.91 -4.42
CA TYR A 94 -7.37 -8.22 -4.39
C TYR A 94 -7.69 -8.94 -5.72
N VAL A 95 -6.65 -9.42 -6.39
CA VAL A 95 -6.78 -10.28 -7.57
C VAL A 95 -5.81 -11.42 -7.39
N CYS A 96 -6.30 -12.65 -7.48
CA CYS A 96 -5.48 -13.85 -7.45
C CYS A 96 -4.35 -13.73 -8.50
N PRO A 97 -3.07 -13.99 -8.16
CA PRO A 97 -1.92 -13.72 -9.03
C PRO A 97 -1.98 -14.35 -10.43
N GLU A 98 -2.66 -15.49 -10.58
CA GLU A 98 -2.82 -16.22 -11.84
C GLU A 98 -3.85 -15.59 -12.79
N VAL A 99 -4.73 -14.72 -12.28
CA VAL A 99 -5.81 -14.10 -13.05
C VAL A 99 -5.24 -12.99 -13.92
N ALA A 100 -5.48 -13.09 -15.23
CA ALA A 100 -5.10 -12.05 -16.18
C ALA A 100 -5.98 -10.81 -16.02
N THR A 101 -5.36 -9.63 -15.94
CA THR A 101 -6.05 -8.34 -15.75
C THR A 101 -5.89 -7.38 -16.95
N ASP A 102 -5.50 -7.92 -18.10
CA ASP A 102 -5.26 -7.16 -19.33
C ASP A 102 -6.56 -6.56 -19.88
N GLY A 103 -6.65 -5.23 -19.85
CA GLY A 103 -7.82 -4.50 -20.33
C GLY A 103 -9.06 -4.64 -19.44
N VAL A 104 -8.89 -5.03 -18.18
CA VAL A 104 -9.92 -4.98 -17.14
C VAL A 104 -9.80 -3.67 -16.37
N GLU A 105 -10.93 -3.05 -16.05
CA GLU A 105 -10.99 -1.85 -15.22
C GLU A 105 -11.58 -2.17 -13.84
N PHE A 106 -10.87 -1.74 -12.79
CA PHE A 106 -11.28 -1.89 -11.40
C PHE A 106 -11.55 -0.53 -10.77
N GLN A 107 -12.61 -0.42 -9.98
CA GLN A 107 -12.96 0.76 -9.18
C GLN A 107 -13.46 0.34 -7.80
N GLY A 108 -13.35 1.21 -6.79
CA GLY A 108 -13.76 0.90 -5.44
C GLY A 108 -13.06 -0.32 -4.85
N TYR A 109 -13.83 -1.17 -4.16
CA TYR A 109 -13.33 -2.37 -3.48
C TYR A 109 -13.62 -3.64 -4.30
N VAL A 110 -12.60 -4.23 -4.90
CA VAL A 110 -12.77 -5.44 -5.73
C VAL A 110 -11.96 -6.59 -5.15
N SER A 111 -12.57 -7.78 -5.11
CA SER A 111 -11.89 -9.04 -4.85
C SER A 111 -12.19 -10.01 -5.99
N VAL A 112 -11.15 -10.62 -6.56
CA VAL A 112 -11.29 -11.69 -7.55
C VAL A 112 -10.61 -12.94 -7.03
N GLU A 113 -11.43 -13.91 -6.61
CA GLU A 113 -10.98 -15.21 -6.11
C GLU A 113 -10.54 -16.16 -7.25
N VAL A 114 -9.90 -17.27 -6.86
CA VAL A 114 -9.17 -18.21 -7.74
C VAL A 114 -10.02 -18.70 -8.93
N ALA A 115 -9.35 -18.93 -10.06
CA ALA A 115 -9.88 -19.56 -11.29
C ALA A 115 -10.89 -18.74 -12.12
N SER A 116 -11.10 -17.46 -11.82
CA SER A 116 -11.89 -16.58 -12.70
C SER A 116 -11.08 -16.18 -13.95
N GLN A 117 -11.70 -16.21 -15.14
CA GLN A 117 -11.14 -15.60 -16.35
C GLN A 117 -11.84 -14.27 -16.61
N LEU A 118 -11.10 -13.16 -16.61
CA LEU A 118 -11.66 -11.84 -16.86
C LEU A 118 -11.48 -11.49 -18.35
N GLU A 119 -12.58 -11.23 -19.06
CA GLU A 119 -12.50 -10.77 -20.45
C GLU A 119 -12.05 -9.31 -20.55
N LYS A 120 -11.39 -8.99 -21.66
CA LYS A 120 -11.02 -7.61 -21.99
C LYS A 120 -12.28 -6.74 -22.12
N GLY A 121 -12.29 -5.58 -21.46
CA GLY A 121 -13.43 -4.67 -21.41
C GLY A 121 -14.34 -4.86 -20.20
N THR A 122 -14.05 -5.87 -19.37
CA THR A 122 -14.72 -6.06 -18.08
C THR A 122 -14.47 -4.87 -17.15
N PHE A 123 -15.53 -4.42 -16.48
CA PHE A 123 -15.51 -3.36 -15.49
C PHE A 123 -16.10 -3.86 -14.17
N LEU A 124 -15.34 -3.76 -13.08
CA LEU A 124 -15.77 -4.16 -11.74
C LEU A 124 -15.63 -2.97 -10.78
N GLU A 125 -16.74 -2.55 -10.16
CA GLU A 125 -16.77 -1.49 -9.14
C GLU A 125 -17.42 -2.00 -7.85
N ASN A 126 -16.68 -2.07 -6.73
CA ASN A 126 -17.25 -2.60 -5.48
C ASN A 126 -17.82 -4.02 -5.62
N VAL A 127 -17.10 -4.91 -6.29
CA VAL A 127 -17.57 -6.27 -6.62
C VAL A 127 -16.69 -7.34 -5.97
N ALA A 128 -17.32 -8.33 -5.34
CA ALA A 128 -16.67 -9.58 -4.99
C ALA A 128 -16.97 -10.64 -6.06
N VAL A 129 -15.94 -11.15 -6.74
CA VAL A 129 -16.04 -12.23 -7.71
C VAL A 129 -15.68 -13.53 -6.99
N ILE A 130 -16.71 -14.32 -6.67
CA ILE A 130 -16.62 -15.61 -5.96
C ILE A 130 -16.90 -16.78 -6.92
N SER A 131 -16.46 -16.61 -8.17
CA SER A 131 -16.91 -17.40 -9.32
C SER A 131 -15.80 -18.29 -9.85
N PRO A 132 -15.43 -19.38 -9.15
CA PRO A 132 -14.36 -20.25 -9.63
C PRO A 132 -14.70 -20.80 -11.01
N GLU A 133 -13.71 -20.81 -11.90
CA GLU A 133 -13.76 -21.39 -13.26
C GLU A 133 -14.78 -20.73 -14.20
N SER A 134 -15.15 -19.47 -13.96
CA SER A 134 -16.12 -18.74 -14.78
C SER A 134 -15.46 -17.65 -15.63
N ILE A 135 -16.02 -17.43 -16.83
CA ILE A 135 -15.66 -16.31 -17.69
C ILE A 135 -16.50 -15.10 -17.27
N VAL A 136 -15.84 -14.07 -16.76
CA VAL A 136 -16.46 -12.82 -16.35
C VAL A 136 -16.33 -11.80 -17.47
N SER A 137 -17.47 -11.39 -18.01
CA SER A 137 -17.58 -10.39 -19.07
C SER A 137 -18.71 -9.40 -18.76
N GLY A 138 -18.45 -8.10 -18.91
CA GLY A 138 -19.45 -7.05 -18.74
C GLY A 138 -19.11 -6.03 -17.67
N ARG A 139 -20.13 -5.30 -17.20
CA ARG A 139 -19.98 -4.22 -16.22
C ARG A 139 -20.78 -4.56 -14.97
N PHE A 140 -20.10 -4.73 -13.84
CA PHE A 140 -20.71 -5.07 -12.56
C PHE A 140 -20.38 -3.99 -11.53
N LYS A 141 -21.38 -3.60 -10.74
CA LYS A 141 -21.25 -2.54 -9.72
C LYS A 141 -21.96 -2.93 -8.44
N ASP A 142 -21.32 -2.68 -7.29
CA ASP A 142 -21.90 -2.78 -5.95
C ASP A 142 -22.59 -4.14 -5.70
N GLY A 143 -21.84 -5.24 -5.65
CA GLY A 143 -22.46 -6.55 -5.53
C GLY A 143 -21.51 -7.75 -5.46
N ILE A 144 -22.11 -8.94 -5.46
CA ILE A 144 -21.39 -10.22 -5.45
C ILE A 144 -21.68 -10.95 -6.76
N LEU A 145 -20.63 -11.26 -7.51
CA LEU A 145 -20.70 -12.01 -8.75
C LEU A 145 -20.30 -13.47 -8.49
N GLY A 146 -21.24 -14.38 -8.69
CA GLY A 146 -20.99 -15.82 -8.75
C GLY A 146 -21.15 -16.37 -10.17
N LYS A 147 -21.05 -17.69 -10.32
CA LYS A 147 -21.04 -18.38 -11.62
C LYS A 147 -22.25 -18.07 -12.49
N ASP A 148 -23.44 -18.15 -11.91
CA ASP A 148 -24.71 -18.02 -12.61
C ASP A 148 -25.61 -16.93 -12.01
N PHE A 149 -25.05 -16.04 -11.18
CA PHE A 149 -25.81 -15.02 -10.49
C PHE A 149 -25.01 -13.75 -10.21
N PHE A 150 -25.74 -12.65 -10.05
CA PHE A 150 -25.22 -11.40 -9.52
C PHE A 150 -26.15 -10.87 -8.45
N ILE A 151 -25.65 -10.68 -7.23
CA ILE A 151 -26.40 -10.11 -6.11
C ILE A 151 -26.03 -8.63 -6.00
N GLN A 152 -26.94 -7.75 -6.42
CA GLN A 152 -26.82 -6.32 -6.22
C GLN A 152 -27.00 -5.97 -4.74
N VAL A 153 -26.07 -5.19 -4.19
CA VAL A 153 -26.14 -4.68 -2.82
C VAL A 153 -26.01 -3.15 -2.86
N PRO A 154 -26.91 -2.37 -2.25
CA PRO A 154 -26.75 -0.91 -2.17
C PRO A 154 -25.45 -0.54 -1.45
N ARG A 155 -24.65 0.35 -2.05
CA ARG A 155 -23.32 0.74 -1.56
C ARG A 155 -23.33 1.29 -0.13
N GLU A 156 -24.42 1.93 0.29
CA GLU A 156 -24.62 2.46 1.64
C GLU A 156 -24.63 1.36 2.70
N GLN A 157 -24.95 0.10 2.33
CA GLN A 157 -25.00 -1.02 3.27
C GLN A 157 -23.61 -1.58 3.62
N PHE A 158 -22.61 -1.36 2.76
CA PHE A 158 -21.27 -1.96 2.94
C PHE A 158 -20.10 -0.97 2.86
N LEU A 159 -20.28 0.23 2.28
CA LEU A 159 -19.27 1.28 2.27
C LEU A 159 -19.44 2.26 3.43
N PRO A 160 -18.32 2.74 4.03
CA PRO A 160 -18.38 3.78 5.04
C PRO A 160 -18.79 5.11 4.41
N HIS A 161 -19.88 5.69 4.92
CA HIS A 161 -20.41 6.96 4.46
C HIS A 161 -20.82 7.84 5.64
N SER A 162 -20.97 9.12 5.36
CA SER A 162 -21.46 10.15 6.27
C SER A 162 -22.22 11.21 5.47
N GLU A 163 -22.75 12.25 6.13
CA GLU A 163 -23.31 13.42 5.44
C GLU A 163 -22.29 14.09 4.49
N GLU A 164 -20.99 13.90 4.76
CA GLU A 164 -19.91 14.44 3.94
C GLU A 164 -19.67 13.65 2.65
N GLY A 165 -20.29 12.48 2.46
CA GLY A 165 -20.06 11.54 1.35
C GLY A 165 -19.43 10.21 1.79
N PHE A 166 -18.96 9.43 0.80
CA PHE A 166 -18.23 8.18 1.04
C PHE A 166 -16.78 8.48 1.39
N LEU A 167 -16.32 8.01 2.55
CA LEU A 167 -14.94 8.23 2.97
C LEU A 167 -14.01 7.32 2.17
N ILE A 168 -13.15 7.91 1.35
CA ILE A 168 -12.22 7.17 0.48
C ILE A 168 -10.79 7.13 1.02
N GLY A 169 -10.42 8.04 1.94
CA GLY A 169 -9.08 8.03 2.51
C GLY A 169 -8.82 9.07 3.58
N TYR A 170 -7.71 8.84 4.29
CA TYR A 170 -7.10 9.80 5.21
C TYR A 170 -5.73 10.18 4.65
N GLY A 171 -5.45 11.48 4.54
CA GLY A 171 -4.11 11.95 4.16
C GLY A 171 -3.10 11.76 5.29
N GLY A 172 -1.84 12.10 5.02
CA GLY A 172 -0.77 12.11 6.04
C GLY A 172 -0.94 13.16 7.16
N SER A 173 -1.89 14.09 7.00
CA SER A 173 -2.29 15.13 7.97
C SER A 173 -3.77 14.97 8.35
N ASP A 174 -4.38 15.92 9.06
CA ASP A 174 -5.81 15.94 9.42
C ASP A 174 -6.78 16.02 8.20
N ARG A 175 -6.26 15.80 6.98
CA ARG A 175 -6.99 15.75 5.71
C ARG A 175 -7.82 14.48 5.61
N LYS A 176 -9.13 14.65 5.38
CA LYS A 176 -10.06 13.56 5.05
C LYS A 176 -10.54 13.74 3.61
N PHE A 177 -10.62 12.64 2.85
CA PHE A 177 -11.06 12.65 1.46
C PHE A 177 -12.39 11.92 1.34
N TYR A 178 -13.37 12.59 0.72
CA TYR A 178 -14.71 12.08 0.51
C TYR A 178 -15.06 12.08 -0.97
N ARG A 179 -15.73 11.04 -1.44
CA ARG A 179 -16.33 11.00 -2.78
C ARG A 179 -17.78 11.44 -2.71
N ILE A 180 -18.15 12.43 -3.53
CA ILE A 180 -19.50 13.02 -3.60
C ILE A 180 -19.82 13.33 -5.06
N ASN A 181 -20.88 12.73 -5.61
CA ASN A 181 -21.39 13.03 -6.96
C ASN A 181 -20.31 13.02 -8.06
N GLY A 182 -19.37 12.07 -7.99
CA GLY A 182 -18.26 11.95 -8.96
C GLY A 182 -17.16 13.00 -8.79
N LEU A 183 -17.07 13.66 -7.63
CA LEU A 183 -15.99 14.55 -7.23
C LEU A 183 -15.29 14.02 -5.98
N VAL A 184 -14.04 14.45 -5.78
CA VAL A 184 -13.30 14.21 -4.54
C VAL A 184 -13.22 15.50 -3.73
N LYS A 185 -13.80 15.50 -2.54
CA LYS A 185 -13.71 16.58 -1.56
C LYS A 185 -12.64 16.26 -0.53
N MET A 186 -11.57 17.05 -0.48
CA MET A 186 -10.67 17.12 0.66
C MET A 186 -11.22 18.08 1.69
N LYS A 187 -11.25 17.66 2.95
CA LYS A 187 -11.65 18.48 4.10
C LYS A 187 -10.57 18.46 5.17
N VAL A 188 -10.26 19.62 5.73
CA VAL A 188 -9.39 19.78 6.91
C VAL A 188 -10.18 20.39 8.07
N GLU A 189 -9.90 19.96 9.29
CA GLU A 189 -10.55 20.52 10.48
C GLU A 189 -10.01 21.91 10.83
N ARG A 190 -8.74 22.17 10.52
CA ARG A 190 -8.09 23.48 10.69
C ARG A 190 -7.23 23.78 9.48
N LEU A 191 -7.34 25.01 8.97
CA LEU A 191 -6.44 25.49 7.93
C LEU A 191 -5.01 25.51 8.45
N ASN A 192 -4.09 25.01 7.63
CA ASN A 192 -2.67 25.00 7.91
C ASN A 192 -1.90 25.22 6.60
N GLU A 193 -0.58 25.34 6.68
CA GLU A 193 0.26 25.54 5.50
C GLU A 193 0.08 24.44 4.45
N ASP A 194 -0.16 23.20 4.86
CA ASP A 194 -0.35 22.08 3.92
C ASP A 194 -1.61 22.24 3.06
N PHE A 195 -2.69 22.81 3.62
CA PHE A 195 -3.88 23.16 2.85
C PHE A 195 -3.55 24.15 1.72
N PHE A 196 -2.86 25.25 2.07
CA PHE A 196 -2.50 26.28 1.09
C PHE A 196 -1.52 25.76 0.04
N ARG A 197 -0.51 24.98 0.45
CA ARG A 197 0.43 24.33 -0.47
C ARG A 197 -0.26 23.34 -1.40
N THR A 198 -1.24 22.57 -0.92
CA THR A 198 -2.01 21.65 -1.76
C THR A 198 -2.68 22.41 -2.91
N VAL A 199 -3.37 23.51 -2.60
CA VAL A 199 -4.05 24.33 -3.61
C VAL A 199 -3.04 25.00 -4.56
N GLU A 200 -1.96 25.55 -4.03
CA GLU A 200 -0.96 26.26 -4.81
C GLU A 200 -0.19 25.33 -5.76
N PHE A 201 0.30 24.21 -5.26
CA PHE A 201 1.10 23.26 -6.03
C PHE A 201 0.24 22.57 -7.09
N GLN A 202 -1.01 22.22 -6.75
CA GLN A 202 -1.95 21.66 -7.70
C GLN A 202 -2.15 22.57 -8.92
N LYS A 203 -2.45 23.86 -8.68
CA LYS A 203 -2.63 24.84 -9.75
C LYS A 203 -1.36 25.00 -10.55
N PHE A 204 -0.22 25.11 -9.87
CA PHE A 204 1.08 25.23 -10.52
C PHE A 204 1.40 24.06 -11.45
N PHE A 205 1.24 22.81 -10.99
CA PHE A 205 1.52 21.63 -11.80
C PHE A 205 0.57 21.49 -12.99
N HIS A 206 -0.71 21.78 -12.76
CA HIS A 206 -1.71 21.83 -13.83
C HIS A 206 -1.32 22.86 -14.90
N ASP A 207 -0.94 24.08 -14.52
CA ASP A 207 -0.57 25.16 -15.44
C ASP A 207 0.73 24.86 -16.20
N LYS A 208 1.60 24.02 -15.63
CA LYS A 208 2.81 23.50 -16.29
C LYS A 208 2.55 22.25 -17.16
N GLY A 209 1.30 21.80 -17.26
CA GLY A 209 0.91 20.69 -18.12
C GLY A 209 1.25 19.30 -17.58
N VAL A 210 1.62 19.20 -16.29
CA VAL A 210 1.77 17.92 -15.59
C VAL A 210 0.37 17.37 -15.28
N LYS A 211 0.15 16.08 -15.54
CA LYS A 211 -1.12 15.43 -15.24
C LYS A 211 -1.33 15.27 -13.74
N VAL A 212 -2.18 16.15 -13.20
CA VAL A 212 -2.63 16.17 -11.80
C VAL A 212 -4.16 16.40 -11.78
N PRO A 213 -4.91 16.03 -10.72
CA PRO A 213 -6.37 16.17 -10.71
C PRO A 213 -6.81 17.64 -10.77
N HIS A 214 -7.82 17.98 -11.56
CA HIS A 214 -8.26 19.39 -11.65
C HIS A 214 -8.90 19.87 -10.34
N ILE A 215 -8.51 21.03 -9.82
CA ILE A 215 -9.31 21.74 -8.80
C ILE A 215 -10.51 22.37 -9.47
N LEU A 216 -11.69 22.03 -8.97
CA LEU A 216 -12.97 22.58 -9.41
C LEU A 216 -13.39 23.75 -8.52
N GLN A 217 -13.18 23.61 -7.21
CA GLN A 217 -13.59 24.62 -6.23
C GLN A 217 -12.70 24.58 -4.99
N VAL A 218 -12.45 25.74 -4.39
CA VAL A 218 -11.77 25.88 -3.08
C VAL A 218 -12.67 26.71 -2.17
N SER A 219 -12.91 26.22 -0.96
CA SER A 219 -13.61 26.95 0.11
C SER A 219 -12.70 27.03 1.33
N GLN A 220 -12.01 28.16 1.49
CA GLN A 220 -11.12 28.37 2.64
C GLN A 220 -11.90 28.44 3.94
N GLU A 221 -13.06 29.12 3.95
CA GLU A 221 -13.95 29.23 5.11
C GLU A 221 -14.33 27.85 5.68
N LYS A 222 -14.59 26.88 4.80
CA LYS A 222 -14.97 25.51 5.19
C LYS A 222 -13.80 24.54 5.29
N GLY A 223 -12.58 24.96 4.93
CA GLY A 223 -11.43 24.06 4.85
C GLY A 223 -11.59 22.98 3.79
N GLU A 224 -12.23 23.28 2.66
CA GLU A 224 -12.59 22.31 1.63
C GLU A 224 -11.93 22.60 0.29
N VAL A 225 -11.50 21.54 -0.40
CA VAL A 225 -11.07 21.59 -1.80
C VAL A 225 -11.77 20.47 -2.57
N PHE A 226 -12.36 20.81 -3.72
CA PHE A 226 -13.01 19.87 -4.61
C PHE A 226 -12.14 19.62 -5.83
N PHE A 227 -11.85 18.35 -6.07
CA PHE A 227 -11.05 17.85 -7.16
C PHE A 227 -11.91 17.02 -8.13
N GLU A 228 -11.45 16.92 -9.37
CA GLU A 228 -11.84 15.86 -10.28
C GLU A 228 -11.62 14.49 -9.62
N ASP A 229 -12.59 13.59 -9.76
CA ASP A 229 -12.45 12.21 -9.33
C ASP A 229 -11.66 11.39 -10.36
N LEU A 230 -10.52 10.85 -9.93
CA LEU A 230 -9.66 10.01 -10.75
C LEU A 230 -10.00 8.51 -10.65
N GLY A 231 -11.01 8.14 -9.85
CA GLY A 231 -11.31 6.76 -9.50
C GLY A 231 -10.45 6.24 -8.36
N ASP A 232 -10.35 4.92 -8.22
CA ASP A 232 -9.68 4.24 -7.11
C ASP A 232 -8.46 3.38 -7.54
N LEU A 233 -8.15 3.39 -8.84
CA LEU A 233 -7.11 2.56 -9.43
C LEU A 233 -5.75 3.28 -9.41
N SER A 234 -4.97 3.07 -8.35
CA SER A 234 -3.56 3.44 -8.32
C SER A 234 -2.73 2.53 -9.25
N LEU A 235 -1.52 2.96 -9.63
CA LEU A 235 -0.58 2.13 -10.38
C LEU A 235 -0.23 0.86 -9.58
N TYR A 236 -0.08 0.97 -8.25
CA TYR A 236 0.09 -0.18 -7.35
C TYR A 236 -1.00 -1.25 -7.55
N ASN A 237 -2.26 -0.83 -7.57
CA ASN A 237 -3.38 -1.74 -7.77
C ASN A 237 -3.48 -2.22 -9.23
N TRP A 238 -3.20 -1.33 -10.19
CA TRP A 238 -3.20 -1.69 -11.61
C TRP A 238 -2.19 -2.80 -11.96
N LEU A 239 -1.10 -2.90 -11.19
CA LEU A 239 -0.07 -3.92 -11.29
C LEU A 239 -0.44 -5.26 -10.62
N LYS A 240 -1.61 -5.37 -9.96
CA LYS A 240 -2.09 -6.63 -9.37
C LYS A 240 -2.62 -7.61 -10.43
N GLY A 241 -2.46 -8.90 -10.14
CA GLY A 241 -2.77 -10.00 -11.06
C GLY A 241 -1.74 -10.14 -12.18
N LYS A 242 -1.98 -11.08 -13.10
CA LYS A 242 -1.10 -11.33 -14.24
C LYS A 242 -1.33 -10.27 -15.32
N ARG A 243 -0.24 -9.61 -15.73
CA ARG A 243 -0.28 -8.58 -16.77
C ARG A 243 0.85 -8.76 -17.77
N ASN A 244 0.59 -8.44 -19.04
CA ASN A 244 1.62 -8.46 -20.08
C ASN A 244 2.74 -7.44 -19.78
N LEU A 245 4.01 -7.87 -19.84
CA LEU A 245 5.18 -7.01 -19.61
C LEU A 245 5.22 -5.79 -20.54
N THR A 246 4.75 -5.92 -21.78
CA THR A 246 4.66 -4.81 -22.74
C THR A 246 3.70 -3.74 -22.24
N LEU A 247 2.55 -4.13 -21.69
CA LEU A 247 1.59 -3.18 -21.13
C LEU A 247 2.16 -2.48 -19.90
N ILE A 248 2.89 -3.20 -19.04
CA ILE A 248 3.59 -2.61 -17.89
C ILE A 248 4.61 -1.58 -18.38
N LYS A 249 5.45 -1.95 -19.36
CA LYS A 249 6.43 -1.05 -19.97
C LYS A 249 5.78 0.21 -20.53
N GLU A 250 4.72 0.07 -21.32
CA GLU A 250 3.99 1.21 -21.90
C GLU A 250 3.38 2.12 -20.82
N MET A 251 2.85 1.54 -19.74
CA MET A 251 2.30 2.33 -18.63
C MET A 251 3.40 3.11 -17.90
N TYR A 252 4.53 2.48 -17.57
CA TYR A 252 5.67 3.18 -16.97
C TYR A 252 6.26 4.23 -17.90
N GLN A 253 6.29 4.01 -19.21
CA GLN A 253 6.69 5.03 -20.18
C GLN A 253 5.78 6.26 -20.15
N LYS A 254 4.46 6.07 -20.04
CA LYS A 254 3.51 7.18 -19.85
C LYS A 254 3.74 7.92 -18.53
N VAL A 255 4.03 7.20 -17.45
CA VAL A 255 4.38 7.83 -16.15
C VAL A 255 5.65 8.65 -16.32
N LEU A 256 6.69 8.08 -16.93
CA LEU A 256 7.97 8.77 -17.17
C LEU A 256 7.81 9.99 -18.06
N ASP A 257 6.89 9.98 -19.04
CA ASP A 257 6.58 11.18 -19.82
C ASP A 257 6.06 12.33 -18.94
N GLU A 258 5.22 12.05 -17.93
CA GLU A 258 4.78 13.06 -16.95
C GLU A 258 5.90 13.50 -15.98
N VAL A 259 6.77 12.56 -15.58
CA VAL A 259 7.94 12.85 -14.73
C VAL A 259 8.95 13.73 -15.46
N VAL A 260 9.19 13.49 -16.76
CA VAL A 260 10.07 14.35 -17.55
C VAL A 260 9.49 15.75 -17.67
N LYS A 261 8.16 15.92 -17.88
CA LYS A 261 7.53 17.24 -17.84
C LYS A 261 7.77 17.95 -16.52
N LEU A 262 7.56 17.25 -15.39
CA LEU A 262 7.82 17.79 -14.05
C LEU A 262 9.28 18.24 -13.90
N HIS A 263 10.23 17.36 -14.21
CA HIS A 263 11.65 17.66 -14.05
C HIS A 263 12.13 18.76 -15.00
N THR A 264 11.48 18.99 -16.14
CA THR A 264 11.87 19.99 -17.16
C THR A 264 11.30 21.38 -16.89
N ILE A 265 10.47 21.53 -15.84
CA ILE A 265 10.03 22.84 -15.37
C ILE A 265 11.28 23.65 -14.98
N PRO A 266 11.51 24.83 -15.58
CA PRO A 266 12.65 25.67 -15.23
C PRO A 266 12.63 26.06 -13.75
N VAL A 267 13.78 25.90 -13.08
CA VAL A 267 13.96 26.31 -11.69
C VAL A 267 14.37 27.78 -11.66
N ASP A 268 13.42 28.65 -11.99
CA ASP A 268 13.56 30.11 -11.94
C ASP A 268 13.27 30.66 -10.52
N ASP A 269 13.39 31.98 -10.33
CA ASP A 269 13.13 32.64 -9.05
C ASP A 269 11.71 32.37 -8.52
N ALA A 270 10.72 32.19 -9.40
CA ALA A 270 9.35 31.91 -8.98
C ALA A 270 9.23 30.49 -8.40
N VAL A 271 9.90 29.51 -8.99
CA VAL A 271 9.98 28.13 -8.46
C VAL A 271 10.80 28.11 -7.17
N ILE A 272 11.94 28.80 -7.12
CA ILE A 272 12.83 28.87 -5.95
C ILE A 272 12.10 29.48 -4.73
N ASN A 273 11.30 30.51 -4.95
CA ASN A 273 10.53 31.14 -3.87
C ASN A 273 9.34 30.29 -3.40
N LYS A 274 8.88 29.35 -4.23
CA LYS A 274 7.69 28.53 -3.96
C LYS A 274 8.01 27.19 -3.32
N PHE A 275 9.08 26.52 -3.77
CA PHE A 275 9.40 25.16 -3.36
C PHE A 275 10.61 25.13 -2.44
N ARG A 276 10.53 24.31 -1.38
CA ARG A 276 11.65 24.08 -0.48
C ARG A 276 12.76 23.32 -1.21
N LYS A 277 14.01 23.61 -0.85
CA LYS A 277 15.14 22.81 -1.32
C LYS A 277 15.15 21.44 -0.63
N PHE A 278 15.69 20.46 -1.33
CA PHE A 278 16.07 19.17 -0.79
C PHE A 278 17.59 19.16 -0.73
N ASP A 279 18.08 19.67 0.39
CA ASP A 279 19.48 19.99 0.65
C ASP A 279 20.11 19.01 1.65
N TYR A 280 21.39 19.23 1.96
CA TYR A 280 22.13 18.45 2.95
C TYR A 280 21.34 18.17 4.24
N GLU A 281 20.71 19.20 4.83
CA GLU A 281 19.98 19.07 6.09
C GLU A 281 18.76 18.14 5.94
N HIS A 282 18.07 18.19 4.80
CA HIS A 282 16.97 17.26 4.54
C HIS A 282 17.45 15.83 4.33
N PHE A 283 18.57 15.63 3.62
CA PHE A 283 19.16 14.29 3.48
C PHE A 283 19.63 13.72 4.82
N ARG A 284 20.21 14.55 5.70
CA ARG A 284 20.56 14.17 7.08
C ARG A 284 19.34 13.86 7.92
N TRP A 285 18.27 14.63 7.77
CA TRP A 285 17.02 14.36 8.47
C TRP A 285 16.46 12.97 8.11
N GLU A 286 16.53 12.57 6.84
CA GLU A 286 16.06 11.25 6.40
C GLU A 286 16.89 10.09 6.95
N THR A 287 18.22 10.20 6.96
CA THR A 287 19.09 9.16 7.56
C THR A 287 18.94 9.10 9.08
N HIS A 288 18.76 10.25 9.74
CA HIS A 288 18.40 10.28 11.15
C HIS A 288 17.04 9.63 11.41
N TYR A 289 16.05 9.88 10.55
CA TYR A 289 14.72 9.26 10.66
C TYR A 289 14.78 7.73 10.50
N PHE A 290 15.60 7.22 9.58
CA PHE A 290 15.93 5.80 9.48
C PHE A 290 16.51 5.25 10.78
N LYS A 291 17.56 5.89 11.32
CA LYS A 291 18.20 5.48 12.57
C LYS A 291 17.21 5.43 13.73
N GLU A 292 16.43 6.49 13.93
CA GLU A 292 15.48 6.60 15.04
C GLU A 292 14.31 5.61 14.92
N LYS A 293 13.71 5.52 13.72
CA LYS A 293 12.46 4.76 13.54
C LYS A 293 12.70 3.30 13.20
N PHE A 294 13.70 3.00 12.40
CA PHE A 294 13.99 1.64 11.96
C PHE A 294 14.99 0.97 12.91
N LEU A 295 16.22 1.49 13.06
CA LEU A 295 17.25 0.83 13.88
C LEU A 295 16.86 0.81 15.37
N HIS A 296 16.61 1.98 15.95
CA HIS A 296 16.38 2.11 17.38
C HIS A 296 14.97 1.62 17.77
N SER A 297 13.93 2.15 17.13
CA SER A 297 12.55 1.87 17.54
C SER A 297 12.07 0.48 17.12
N PHE A 298 12.40 0.03 15.91
CA PHE A 298 11.90 -1.21 15.33
C PHE A 298 12.84 -2.40 15.59
N LEU A 299 14.14 -2.29 15.29
CA LEU A 299 15.10 -3.39 15.45
C LEU A 299 15.73 -3.48 16.83
N LYS A 300 15.62 -2.42 17.64
CA LYS A 300 16.28 -2.31 18.96
C LYS A 300 17.81 -2.44 18.88
N ILE A 301 18.40 -1.94 17.80
CA ILE A 301 19.85 -1.89 17.59
C ILE A 301 20.35 -0.53 18.06
N SER A 302 21.42 -0.51 18.85
CA SER A 302 22.13 0.71 19.24
C SER A 302 23.28 0.96 18.27
N ASP A 303 23.23 2.03 17.49
CA ASP A 303 24.25 2.37 16.48
C ASP A 303 24.67 3.83 16.62
N GLU A 304 25.32 4.17 17.75
CA GLU A 304 25.55 5.58 18.07
C GLU A 304 26.58 6.23 17.14
N GLU A 305 27.70 5.57 16.81
CA GLU A 305 28.86 6.25 16.22
C GLU A 305 29.41 5.69 14.90
N ILE A 306 28.98 4.49 14.45
CA ILE A 306 29.64 3.79 13.32
C ILE A 306 29.26 4.42 11.97
N LEU A 307 27.99 4.80 11.78
CA LEU A 307 27.49 5.29 10.48
C LEU A 307 27.47 6.81 10.33
N LYS A 308 27.92 7.55 11.35
CA LYS A 308 27.84 9.02 11.34
C LYS A 308 28.52 9.57 10.09
N GLN A 309 29.77 9.20 9.84
CA GLN A 309 30.59 9.71 8.73
C GLN A 309 29.99 9.38 7.37
N GLU A 310 29.58 8.13 7.15
CA GLU A 310 28.97 7.69 5.89
C GLU A 310 27.62 8.36 5.64
N PHE A 311 26.79 8.57 6.66
CA PHE A 311 25.56 9.37 6.50
C PHE A 311 25.84 10.85 6.21
N GLU A 312 26.91 11.44 6.76
CA GLU A 312 27.29 12.81 6.38
C GLU A 312 27.76 12.85 4.93
N GLN A 313 28.56 11.87 4.52
CA GLN A 313 29.07 11.78 3.16
C GLN A 313 27.95 11.54 2.15
N LEU A 314 27.01 10.64 2.45
CA LEU A 314 25.83 10.37 1.62
C LEU A 314 25.02 11.64 1.38
N ALA A 315 24.75 12.41 2.44
CA ALA A 315 24.01 13.66 2.34
C ALA A 315 24.76 14.73 1.55
N ARG A 316 26.09 14.88 1.76
CA ARG A 316 26.92 15.85 1.01
C ARG A 316 26.96 15.52 -0.47
N ILE A 317 27.18 14.25 -0.82
CA ILE A 317 27.22 13.80 -2.21
C ILE A 317 25.85 13.97 -2.86
N SER A 318 24.78 13.53 -2.19
CA SER A 318 23.40 13.64 -2.70
C SER A 318 22.99 15.10 -2.97
N ASP A 319 23.37 16.04 -2.09
CA ASP A 319 23.10 17.48 -2.26
C ASP A 319 23.94 18.13 -3.38
N SER A 320 25.09 17.54 -3.72
CA SER A 320 25.99 18.10 -4.74
C SER A 320 25.48 17.94 -6.18
N PHE A 321 24.55 17.01 -6.42
CA PHE A 321 24.03 16.75 -7.76
C PHE A 321 23.13 17.88 -8.29
N PRO A 322 22.98 18.02 -9.62
CA PRO A 322 22.08 18.99 -10.24
C PRO A 322 20.65 18.85 -9.72
N LYS A 323 19.99 19.99 -9.47
CA LYS A 323 18.65 20.03 -8.87
C LYS A 323 17.58 20.45 -9.89
N ASN A 324 16.46 19.75 -9.87
CA ASN A 324 15.24 20.05 -10.60
C ASN A 324 14.06 20.09 -9.63
N LEU A 325 12.87 20.46 -10.13
CA LEU A 325 11.65 20.25 -9.37
C LEU A 325 11.32 18.75 -9.36
N ILE A 326 11.23 18.16 -8.17
CA ILE A 326 10.91 16.74 -7.94
C ILE A 326 9.61 16.60 -7.16
N HIS A 327 8.91 15.49 -7.38
CA HIS A 327 7.71 15.08 -6.66
C HIS A 327 8.05 14.62 -5.23
N ARG A 328 9.24 14.03 -5.05
CA ARG A 328 9.79 13.42 -3.82
C ARG A 328 9.13 12.11 -3.40
N ASP A 329 7.80 12.05 -3.38
CA ASP A 329 7.04 10.87 -2.97
C ASP A 329 6.48 10.09 -4.19
N LEU A 330 7.28 9.95 -5.26
CA LEU A 330 6.87 9.37 -6.56
C LEU A 330 6.85 7.83 -6.54
N GLN A 331 5.95 7.26 -5.75
CA GLN A 331 5.74 5.81 -5.63
C GLN A 331 4.53 5.37 -6.46
N CYS A 332 4.42 4.09 -6.79
CA CYS A 332 3.27 3.58 -7.55
C CYS A 332 1.91 3.76 -6.84
N GLN A 333 1.90 3.96 -5.52
CA GLN A 333 0.69 4.28 -4.76
C GLN A 333 0.19 5.72 -5.01
N ASN A 334 1.09 6.63 -5.39
CA ASN A 334 0.81 8.05 -5.61
C ASN A 334 0.58 8.39 -7.09
N ILE A 335 0.32 7.38 -7.91
CA ILE A 335 0.01 7.50 -9.34
C ILE A 335 -1.35 6.89 -9.59
N MET A 336 -2.33 7.69 -9.98
CA MET A 336 -3.69 7.25 -10.32
C MET A 336 -3.79 6.96 -11.82
N ILE A 337 -4.44 5.85 -12.19
CA ILE A 337 -4.66 5.45 -13.57
C ILE A 337 -6.13 5.67 -13.92
N LYS A 338 -6.40 6.63 -14.81
CA LYS A 338 -7.74 6.90 -15.34
C LYS A 338 -7.73 6.78 -16.85
N ASN A 339 -8.55 5.87 -17.40
CA ASN A 339 -8.65 5.63 -18.85
C ASN A 339 -7.27 5.40 -19.51
N GLY A 340 -6.40 4.63 -18.86
CA GLY A 340 -5.04 4.34 -19.35
C GLY A 340 -4.08 5.54 -19.34
N THR A 341 -4.42 6.62 -18.63
CA THR A 341 -3.60 7.82 -18.43
C THR A 341 -3.18 7.93 -16.96
N PRO A 342 -1.88 8.10 -16.66
CA PRO A 342 -1.41 8.33 -15.31
C PRO A 342 -1.60 9.79 -14.87
N TYR A 343 -1.93 9.96 -13.59
CA TYR A 343 -2.04 11.25 -12.91
C TYR A 343 -1.27 11.19 -11.60
N LEU A 344 -0.45 12.20 -11.33
CA LEU A 344 0.33 12.31 -10.10
C LEU A 344 -0.51 12.93 -8.98
N ILE A 345 -0.43 12.37 -7.79
CA ILE A 345 -1.08 12.88 -6.57
C ILE A 345 -0.07 12.91 -5.41
N ASP A 346 -0.43 13.57 -4.30
CA ASP A 346 0.39 13.63 -3.08
C ASP A 346 1.73 14.41 -3.23
N TYR A 347 1.82 15.32 -4.20
CA TYR A 347 3.00 16.18 -4.44
C TYR A 347 3.16 17.37 -3.47
N GLN A 348 2.43 17.45 -2.35
CA GLN A 348 2.68 18.52 -1.37
C GLN A 348 4.10 18.47 -0.77
N GLY A 349 4.75 17.32 -0.89
CA GLY A 349 6.15 17.10 -0.54
C GLY A 349 7.15 17.52 -1.62
N ALA A 350 6.68 18.08 -2.75
CA ALA A 350 7.52 18.47 -3.88
C ALA A 350 8.59 19.50 -3.47
N ARG A 351 9.78 19.33 -4.03
CA ARG A 351 10.99 20.09 -3.64
C ARG A 351 11.90 20.34 -4.83
N ILE A 352 12.84 21.26 -4.66
CA ILE A 352 13.97 21.44 -5.57
C ILE A 352 15.09 20.52 -5.12
N GLY A 353 15.32 19.42 -5.84
CA GLY A 353 16.25 18.36 -5.48
C GLY A 353 16.72 17.57 -6.70
N PRO A 354 17.64 16.60 -6.53
CA PRO A 354 18.15 15.85 -7.66
C PRO A 354 17.08 14.89 -8.23
N PRO A 355 16.85 14.90 -9.56
CA PRO A 355 15.77 14.13 -10.20
C PRO A 355 15.95 12.62 -10.09
N GLY A 356 17.18 12.14 -9.82
CA GLY A 356 17.44 10.73 -9.55
C GLY A 356 16.66 10.19 -8.34
N TYR A 357 16.20 11.03 -7.41
CA TYR A 357 15.42 10.62 -6.25
C TYR A 357 14.00 10.15 -6.62
N ASP A 358 13.34 10.85 -7.55
CA ASP A 358 12.05 10.45 -8.10
C ASP A 358 12.17 9.16 -8.92
N ILE A 359 13.23 9.07 -9.73
CA ILE A 359 13.50 7.87 -10.53
C ILE A 359 13.84 6.66 -9.64
N ALA A 360 14.60 6.85 -8.56
CA ALA A 360 14.81 5.85 -7.53
C ALA A 360 13.48 5.38 -6.92
N SER A 361 12.63 6.34 -6.53
CA SER A 361 11.32 6.06 -5.90
C SER A 361 10.35 5.28 -6.78
N LEU A 362 10.41 5.48 -8.10
CA LEU A 362 9.52 4.86 -9.08
C LEU A 362 10.05 3.51 -9.59
N LEU A 363 11.34 3.42 -9.89
CA LEU A 363 11.93 2.26 -10.58
C LEU A 363 12.53 1.22 -9.62
N TRP A 364 12.88 1.62 -8.40
CA TRP A 364 13.27 0.72 -7.30
C TRP A 364 12.21 0.74 -6.21
N ASP A 365 10.93 0.79 -6.60
CA ASP A 365 9.83 0.86 -5.65
C ASP A 365 9.68 -0.47 -4.86
N PRO A 366 9.78 -0.48 -3.51
CA PRO A 366 9.52 -1.68 -2.71
C PRO A 366 8.08 -2.20 -2.79
N TYR A 367 7.13 -1.38 -3.25
CA TYR A 367 5.74 -1.81 -3.45
C TYR A 367 5.58 -2.79 -4.62
N TYR A 368 6.42 -2.66 -5.66
CA TYR A 368 6.36 -3.52 -6.84
C TYR A 368 7.74 -3.70 -7.46
N GLN A 369 8.24 -4.94 -7.42
CA GLN A 369 9.55 -5.27 -7.97
C GLN A 369 9.51 -5.36 -9.50
N LEU A 370 10.11 -4.37 -10.18
CA LEU A 370 10.37 -4.45 -11.61
C LEU A 370 11.51 -5.43 -11.91
N GLU A 371 11.36 -6.20 -12.98
CA GLU A 371 12.46 -7.00 -13.52
C GLU A 371 13.62 -6.09 -13.92
N LYS A 372 14.86 -6.51 -13.60
CA LYS A 372 16.07 -5.70 -13.82
C LYS A 372 16.18 -5.17 -15.26
N HIS A 373 15.93 -6.03 -16.25
CA HIS A 373 16.00 -5.64 -17.66
C HIS A 373 14.96 -4.55 -18.01
N LEU A 374 13.71 -4.73 -17.59
CA LEU A 374 12.65 -3.74 -17.80
C LEU A 374 13.00 -2.40 -17.13
N ARG A 375 13.57 -2.45 -15.91
CA ARG A 375 14.03 -1.26 -15.19
C ARG A 375 15.12 -0.50 -15.96
N GLU A 376 16.10 -1.20 -16.52
CA GLU A 376 17.17 -0.60 -17.34
C GLU A 376 16.62 0.02 -18.63
N GLU A 377 15.68 -0.64 -19.30
CA GLU A 377 15.00 -0.09 -20.48
C GLU A 377 14.22 1.19 -20.16
N LEU A 378 13.50 1.22 -19.04
CA LEU A 378 12.74 2.38 -18.58
C LEU A 378 13.67 3.54 -18.19
N LEU A 379 14.79 3.26 -17.55
CA LEU A 379 15.81 4.27 -17.26
C LEU A 379 16.39 4.88 -18.55
N GLY A 380 16.69 4.03 -19.54
CA GLY A 380 17.11 4.47 -20.87
C GLY A 380 16.07 5.37 -21.54
N TYR A 381 14.81 4.97 -21.51
CA TYR A 381 13.70 5.77 -22.04
C TYR A 381 13.60 7.15 -21.38
N TYR A 382 13.70 7.21 -20.04
CA TYR A 382 13.70 8.48 -19.31
C TYR A 382 14.85 9.40 -19.77
N ILE A 383 16.07 8.87 -19.87
CA ILE A 383 17.26 9.62 -20.29
C ILE A 383 17.09 10.17 -21.72
N GLU A 384 16.59 9.36 -22.65
CA GLU A 384 16.34 9.79 -24.03
C GLU A 384 15.32 10.93 -24.10
N LYS A 385 14.20 10.80 -23.40
CA LYS A 385 13.16 11.84 -23.32
C LYS A 385 13.69 13.11 -22.67
N ARG A 386 14.48 12.95 -21.61
CA ARG A 386 15.07 14.07 -20.89
C ARG A 386 16.02 14.88 -21.78
N LYS A 387 16.94 14.23 -22.48
CA LYS A 387 17.85 14.89 -23.44
C LYS A 387 17.11 15.63 -24.54
N LYS A 388 15.98 15.07 -25.00
CA LYS A 388 15.16 15.69 -26.06
C LYS A 388 14.49 16.99 -25.60
N LEU A 389 14.06 17.06 -24.34
CA LEU A 389 13.30 18.20 -23.80
C LEU A 389 14.18 19.22 -23.04
N ASP A 390 15.35 18.81 -22.56
CA ASP A 390 16.32 19.66 -21.88
C ASP A 390 17.71 19.47 -22.48
N PRO A 391 18.15 20.38 -23.39
CA PRO A 391 19.48 20.33 -24.00
C PRO A 391 20.64 20.47 -23.01
N TYR A 392 20.38 20.98 -21.80
CA TYR A 392 21.39 21.15 -20.75
C TYR A 392 21.47 19.94 -19.81
N PHE A 393 20.66 18.90 -20.03
CA PHE A 393 20.70 17.70 -19.23
C PHE A 393 21.97 16.89 -19.48
N GLU A 394 22.77 16.75 -18.43
CA GLU A 394 23.96 15.90 -18.44
C GLU A 394 23.64 14.49 -17.95
N GLN A 395 23.76 13.50 -18.83
CA GLN A 395 23.45 12.11 -18.50
C GLN A 395 24.37 11.53 -17.41
N GLN A 396 25.68 11.82 -17.47
CA GLN A 396 26.63 11.17 -16.56
C GLN A 396 26.42 11.59 -15.10
N PRO A 397 26.32 12.90 -14.75
CA PRO A 397 25.98 13.31 -13.39
C PRO A 397 24.65 12.74 -12.89
N PHE A 398 23.65 12.59 -13.77
CA PHE A 398 22.39 11.94 -13.41
C PHE A 398 22.59 10.45 -13.07
N LEU A 399 23.31 9.71 -13.90
CA LEU A 399 23.60 8.29 -13.64
C LEU A 399 24.43 8.12 -12.36
N ASP A 400 25.44 8.95 -12.15
CA ASP A 400 26.28 8.93 -10.95
C ASP A 400 25.46 9.21 -9.69
N SER A 401 24.39 10.01 -9.80
CA SER A 401 23.50 10.32 -8.67
C SER A 401 22.64 9.14 -8.22
N LEU A 402 22.34 8.18 -9.11
CA LEU A 402 21.32 7.16 -8.85
C LEU A 402 21.68 6.28 -7.67
N ILE A 403 22.94 5.83 -7.54
CA ILE A 403 23.30 4.93 -6.44
C ILE A 403 23.10 5.59 -5.07
N TYR A 404 23.53 6.85 -4.91
CA TYR A 404 23.38 7.60 -3.67
C TYR A 404 21.91 7.87 -3.35
N LEU A 405 21.12 8.28 -4.34
CA LEU A 405 19.71 8.63 -4.13
C LEU A 405 18.83 7.41 -3.92
N ARG A 406 19.19 6.25 -4.48
CA ARG A 406 18.54 4.96 -4.17
C ARG A 406 18.75 4.57 -2.71
N ILE A 407 19.99 4.57 -2.23
CA ILE A 407 20.33 4.28 -0.83
C ILE A 407 19.57 5.23 0.10
N GLN A 408 19.63 6.53 -0.19
CA GLN A 408 18.93 7.56 0.56
C GLN A 408 17.42 7.29 0.63
N ARG A 409 16.80 6.96 -0.50
CA ARG A 409 15.37 6.68 -0.60
C ARG A 409 14.97 5.41 0.14
N HIS A 410 15.76 4.33 0.07
CA HIS A 410 15.47 3.08 0.78
C HIS A 410 15.65 3.20 2.28
N LEU A 411 16.66 3.93 2.76
CA LEU A 411 16.80 4.28 4.18
C LEU A 411 15.56 5.04 4.66
N GLN A 412 15.14 6.06 3.90
CA GLN A 412 13.91 6.82 4.21
C GLN A 412 12.66 5.94 4.20
N ALA A 413 12.54 5.00 3.25
CA ALA A 413 11.43 4.05 3.15
C ALA A 413 11.33 3.15 4.38
N LEU A 414 12.46 2.53 4.79
CA LEU A 414 12.54 1.66 5.95
C LEU A 414 12.15 2.40 7.23
N GLY A 415 12.65 3.61 7.43
CA GLY A 415 12.23 4.49 8.53
C GLY A 415 10.73 4.78 8.50
N ALA A 416 10.16 5.05 7.33
CA ALA A 416 8.74 5.33 7.16
C ALA A 416 7.87 4.11 7.47
N TYR A 417 8.21 2.93 6.93
CA TYR A 417 7.46 1.69 7.13
C TYR A 417 7.46 1.26 8.61
N ALA A 418 8.61 1.35 9.29
CA ALA A 418 8.68 1.09 10.73
C ALA A 418 7.81 2.07 11.52
N ASN A 419 7.90 3.37 11.23
CA ASN A 419 7.13 4.37 11.96
C ASN A 419 5.62 4.19 11.76
N LEU A 420 5.19 3.93 10.52
CA LEU A 420 3.78 3.71 10.17
C LEU A 420 3.23 2.45 10.84
N SER A 421 4.04 1.39 10.89
CA SER A 421 3.65 0.11 11.49
C SER A 421 3.57 0.17 13.02
N LEU A 422 4.61 0.72 13.66
CA LEU A 422 4.71 0.76 15.13
C LEU A 422 3.85 1.84 15.77
N PHE A 423 3.91 3.07 15.25
CA PHE A 423 3.34 4.24 15.92
C PHE A 423 2.02 4.71 15.30
N LYS A 424 1.74 4.35 14.05
CA LYS A 424 0.48 4.69 13.36
C LYS A 424 -0.47 3.51 13.19
N GLY A 425 -0.11 2.32 13.69
CA GLY A 425 -0.95 1.12 13.66
C GLY A 425 -1.18 0.53 12.26
N LYS A 426 -0.51 1.03 11.22
CA LYS A 426 -0.66 0.58 9.84
C LYS A 426 0.27 -0.61 9.57
N LYS A 427 0.00 -1.74 10.23
CA LYS A 427 0.86 -2.94 10.22
C LYS A 427 1.12 -3.50 8.83
N TYR A 428 0.27 -3.24 7.85
CA TYR A 428 0.47 -3.73 6.48
C TYR A 428 1.74 -3.19 5.82
N PHE A 429 2.35 -2.09 6.28
CA PHE A 429 3.63 -1.63 5.73
C PHE A 429 4.80 -2.56 6.03
N LEU A 430 4.68 -3.46 7.03
CA LEU A 430 5.73 -4.44 7.35
C LEU A 430 6.07 -5.33 6.16
N LYS A 431 5.10 -5.64 5.29
CA LYS A 431 5.30 -6.50 4.12
C LYS A 431 6.26 -5.91 3.07
N PHE A 432 6.54 -4.60 3.13
CA PHE A 432 7.43 -3.92 2.19
C PHE A 432 8.86 -3.74 2.74
N ILE A 433 9.10 -4.04 4.02
CA ILE A 433 10.43 -3.97 4.63
C ILE A 433 11.41 -4.96 3.96
N PRO A 434 11.05 -6.24 3.73
CA PRO A 434 11.95 -7.20 3.08
C PRO A 434 12.48 -6.73 1.74
N GLN A 435 11.59 -6.26 0.85
CA GLN A 435 11.98 -5.82 -0.49
C GLN A 435 12.85 -4.55 -0.45
N ALA A 436 12.51 -3.59 0.41
CA ALA A 436 13.33 -2.38 0.58
C ALA A 436 14.74 -2.71 1.09
N LEU A 437 14.85 -3.70 1.98
CA LEU A 437 16.13 -4.15 2.50
C LEU A 437 16.97 -4.90 1.46
N ILE A 438 16.34 -5.73 0.60
CA ILE A 438 17.01 -6.39 -0.52
C ILE A 438 17.64 -5.33 -1.45
N TYR A 439 16.88 -4.31 -1.85
CA TYR A 439 17.43 -3.24 -2.69
C TYR A 439 18.55 -2.48 -2.00
N LEU A 440 18.35 -2.08 -0.74
CA LEU A 440 19.38 -1.37 0.02
C LEU A 440 20.67 -2.19 0.10
N ARG A 441 20.56 -3.50 0.32
CA ARG A 441 21.70 -4.43 0.37
C ARG A 441 22.45 -4.52 -0.96
N GLU A 442 21.72 -4.62 -2.08
CA GLU A 442 22.33 -4.60 -3.42
C GLU A 442 23.08 -3.28 -3.67
N GLU A 443 22.50 -2.17 -3.24
CA GLU A 443 23.03 -0.82 -3.47
C GLU A 443 24.27 -0.52 -2.64
N VAL A 444 24.26 -0.83 -1.34
CA VAL A 444 25.46 -0.60 -0.51
C VAL A 444 26.65 -1.45 -0.97
N LYS A 445 26.40 -2.65 -1.50
CA LYS A 445 27.41 -3.51 -2.13
C LYS A 445 27.94 -2.93 -3.43
N GLU A 446 27.07 -2.35 -4.25
CA GLU A 446 27.47 -1.64 -5.47
C GLU A 446 28.33 -0.40 -5.13
N LEU A 447 28.01 0.30 -4.04
CA LEU A 447 28.73 1.50 -3.60
C LEU A 447 30.07 1.17 -2.92
N GLY A 448 30.15 0.07 -2.17
CA GLY A 448 31.37 -0.41 -1.51
C GLY A 448 31.77 0.37 -0.25
N TRP A 449 30.80 0.93 0.47
CA TRP A 449 31.04 1.60 1.77
C TRP A 449 30.86 0.59 2.90
N SER A 450 31.98 0.23 3.55
CA SER A 450 32.04 -0.91 4.46
C SER A 450 31.13 -0.78 5.68
N GLY A 451 30.96 0.43 6.25
CA GLY A 451 30.12 0.60 7.45
C GLY A 451 28.65 0.32 7.16
N LEU A 452 28.13 0.94 6.10
CA LEU A 452 26.76 0.72 5.62
C LEU A 452 26.55 -0.72 5.17
N GLU A 453 27.51 -1.30 4.45
CA GLU A 453 27.42 -2.69 4.00
C GLU A 453 27.32 -3.66 5.18
N GLU A 454 28.21 -3.55 6.17
CA GLU A 454 28.19 -4.38 7.37
C GLU A 454 26.88 -4.24 8.15
N MET A 455 26.39 -3.00 8.36
CA MET A 455 25.12 -2.77 9.05
C MET A 455 23.95 -3.41 8.28
N VAL A 456 23.87 -3.19 6.96
CA VAL A 456 22.76 -3.71 6.16
C VAL A 456 22.78 -5.24 6.11
N ASP A 457 23.98 -5.85 6.03
CA ASP A 457 24.12 -7.31 6.10
C ASP A 457 23.69 -7.86 7.46
N GLU A 458 24.05 -7.23 8.59
CA GLU A 458 23.59 -7.63 9.93
C GLU A 458 22.06 -7.56 10.06
N ILE A 459 21.46 -6.47 9.58
CA ILE A 459 20.00 -6.30 9.57
C ILE A 459 19.33 -7.37 8.70
N TYR A 460 19.92 -7.68 7.55
CA TYR A 460 19.43 -8.70 6.64
C TYR A 460 19.40 -10.08 7.30
N GLU A 461 20.50 -10.50 7.93
CA GLU A 461 20.57 -11.78 8.64
C GLU A 461 19.51 -11.84 9.77
N LYS A 462 19.37 -10.76 10.55
CA LYS A 462 18.40 -10.68 11.66
C LYS A 462 16.94 -10.76 11.21
N LEU A 463 16.58 -10.16 10.07
CA LEU A 463 15.19 -10.07 9.62
C LEU A 463 14.78 -11.17 8.64
N MET A 464 15.70 -11.65 7.83
CA MET A 464 15.41 -12.55 6.72
C MET A 464 15.86 -13.99 6.98
N VAL A 465 16.83 -14.20 7.88
CA VAL A 465 17.44 -15.52 8.15
C VAL A 465 17.04 -16.04 9.54
N GLU A 466 16.98 -15.18 10.54
CA GLU A 466 16.40 -15.54 11.85
C GLU A 466 14.86 -15.40 11.82
N PRO A 467 14.10 -16.39 12.35
CA PRO A 467 12.64 -16.36 12.32
C PRO A 467 12.08 -15.34 13.33
N VAL A 468 12.18 -14.05 13.00
CA VAL A 468 11.61 -12.95 13.78
C VAL A 468 10.26 -12.56 13.19
N GLY A 469 9.27 -13.45 13.22
CA GLY A 469 7.83 -13.13 13.12
C GLY A 469 7.34 -12.26 11.95
N LEU A 470 8.17 -11.99 10.95
CA LEU A 470 7.85 -11.35 9.69
C LEU A 470 7.73 -12.49 8.67
N GLU A 471 6.72 -13.34 8.84
CA GLU A 471 6.41 -14.28 7.77
C GLU A 471 6.11 -13.45 6.51
N PRO A 472 6.84 -13.67 5.41
CA PRO A 472 6.45 -13.10 4.14
C PRO A 472 5.11 -13.71 3.82
N THR A 473 4.05 -12.89 3.78
CA THR A 473 2.81 -13.30 3.15
C THR A 473 3.15 -13.55 1.70
N THR A 474 3.36 -14.82 1.36
CA THR A 474 3.52 -15.30 0.00
C THR A 474 2.39 -14.73 -0.85
N SER A 475 2.82 -14.15 -1.96
CA SER A 475 2.06 -13.52 -3.05
C SER A 475 0.74 -14.20 -3.40
#